data_AF-A0A0A9YFF5-F1
#
_entry.id   AF-A0A0A9YFF5-F1
#
_cell.length_a   1.000
_cell.length_b   1.000
_cell.length_c   1.000
_cell.angle_alpha   90.00
_cell.angle_beta   90.00
_cell.angle_gamma   90.00
#
_symmetry.space_group_name_H-M   'P 1'
#
loop_
_entity.id
_entity.type
_entity.pdbx_description
1 polymer ?
#
loop_
_entity_poly.entity_id
_entity_poly.type
_entity_poly.pdbx_seq_one_letter_code
_entity_poly.pdbx_strand_id
1 'polypeptide(L)'
;RSFGQSEGLGVYFSALRKQVDIFQSTPFEESEALFFPLIYTLGLIWVNCPHFNENNEHICHIANLLKNMIIAESYRAIDPGILFQGDVDDNMPKVKQCVKNIKYYRKMLSKFNPTLRSIFPEGAEVKVWRCNP
;
A
#
# COMPACT_ATOMS: atom_id res chain seq x y z
N ARG A 1 3.95 -24.35 -21.46
CA ARG A 1 3.46 -22.94 -21.45
C ARG A 1 3.61 -22.28 -20.05
N SER A 2 4.52 -22.75 -19.20
CA SER A 2 4.60 -22.38 -17.78
C SER A 2 5.61 -21.25 -17.48
N PHE A 3 6.53 -20.96 -18.39
CA PHE A 3 7.64 -20.02 -18.15
C PHE A 3 7.24 -18.54 -18.27
N GLY A 4 6.38 -18.15 -19.22
CA GLY A 4 6.00 -16.74 -19.42
C GLY A 4 5.08 -16.14 -18.34
N GLN A 5 4.32 -16.97 -17.61
CA GLN A 5 3.44 -16.50 -16.53
C GLN A 5 4.24 -16.14 -15.26
N SER A 6 5.32 -16.87 -15.00
CA SER A 6 6.26 -16.62 -13.90
C SER A 6 7.01 -15.29 -14.08
N GLU A 7 7.37 -14.94 -15.31
CA GLU A 7 8.12 -13.72 -15.60
C GLU A 7 7.28 -12.45 -15.39
N GLY A 8 6.00 -12.46 -15.82
CA GLY A 8 5.09 -11.33 -15.59
C GLY A 8 4.84 -11.06 -14.10
N LEU A 9 4.63 -12.11 -13.31
CA LEU A 9 4.50 -12.04 -11.85
C LEU A 9 5.76 -11.45 -11.20
N GLY A 10 6.94 -11.93 -11.58
CA GLY A 10 8.22 -11.45 -11.06
C GLY A 10 8.41 -9.94 -11.27
N VAL A 11 7.98 -9.39 -12.41
CA VAL A 11 8.09 -7.96 -12.71
C VAL A 11 7.21 -7.11 -11.77
N TYR A 12 5.95 -7.48 -11.56
CA TYR A 12 5.06 -6.71 -10.68
C TYR A 12 5.44 -6.83 -9.21
N PHE A 13 5.87 -8.01 -8.76
CA PHE A 13 6.37 -8.19 -7.40
C PHE A 13 7.70 -7.45 -7.17
N SER A 14 8.59 -7.42 -8.18
CA SER A 14 9.80 -6.58 -8.13
C SER A 14 9.44 -5.09 -8.05
N ALA A 15 8.45 -4.64 -8.82
CA ALA A 15 7.97 -3.27 -8.75
C ALA A 15 7.40 -2.93 -7.37
N LEU A 16 6.54 -3.80 -6.80
CA LEU A 16 6.01 -3.62 -5.46
C LEU A 16 7.13 -3.59 -4.42
N ARG A 17 8.12 -4.49 -4.55
CA ARG A 17 9.27 -4.55 -3.64
C ARG A 17 10.06 -3.23 -3.66
N LYS A 18 10.34 -2.69 -4.84
CA LYS A 18 11.00 -1.38 -4.97
C LYS A 18 10.20 -0.27 -4.30
N GLN A 19 8.87 -0.24 -4.47
CA GLN A 19 8.03 0.76 -3.81
C GLN A 19 8.04 0.60 -2.28
N VAL A 20 8.04 -0.63 -1.77
CA VAL A 20 8.17 -0.93 -0.34
C VAL A 20 9.54 -0.49 0.19
N ASP A 21 10.63 -0.80 -0.51
CA ASP A 21 11.98 -0.43 -0.08
C ASP A 21 12.15 1.11 -0.03
N ILE A 22 11.62 1.83 -1.03
CA ILE A 22 11.58 3.31 -1.04
C ILE A 22 10.77 3.82 0.16
N PHE A 23 9.59 3.24 0.40
CA PHE A 23 8.73 3.62 1.51
C PHE A 23 9.43 3.46 2.86
N GLN A 24 10.04 2.29 3.11
CA GLN A 24 10.72 2.00 4.39
C GLN A 24 12.00 2.82 4.58
N SER A 25 12.59 3.32 3.51
CA SER A 25 13.75 4.22 3.56
C SER A 25 13.36 5.69 3.72
N THR A 26 12.07 6.02 3.65
CA THR A 26 11.55 7.39 3.76
C THR A 26 10.97 7.58 5.16
N PRO A 27 11.25 8.71 5.86
CA PRO A 27 10.56 9.05 7.10
C PRO A 27 9.04 9.00 6.93
N PHE A 28 8.33 8.39 7.88
CA PHE A 28 6.90 8.14 7.76
C PHE A 28 6.09 9.43 7.53
N GLU A 29 6.55 10.53 8.11
CA GLU A 29 5.99 11.87 8.04
C GLU A 29 5.97 12.41 6.60
N GLU A 30 6.97 12.04 5.80
CA GLU A 30 7.20 12.48 4.42
C GLU A 30 6.65 11.48 3.38
N SER A 31 6.10 10.35 3.82
CA SER A 31 5.71 9.26 2.92
C SER A 31 4.35 9.44 2.22
N GLU A 32 3.66 10.56 2.42
CA GLU A 32 2.30 10.79 1.91
C GLU A 32 2.18 10.53 0.40
N ALA A 33 3.17 10.98 -0.37
CA ALA A 33 3.23 10.81 -1.82
C ALA A 33 3.46 9.36 -2.28
N LEU A 34 4.00 8.50 -1.41
CA LEU A 34 4.38 7.12 -1.72
C LEU A 34 3.22 6.13 -1.59
N PHE A 35 2.15 6.51 -0.90
CA PHE A 35 0.97 5.65 -0.74
C PHE A 35 0.27 5.36 -2.07
N PHE A 36 0.25 6.32 -3.00
CA PHE A 36 -0.41 6.11 -4.29
C PHE A 36 0.36 5.08 -5.13
N PRO A 37 1.69 5.21 -5.33
CA PRO A 37 2.49 4.16 -5.96
C PRO A 37 2.34 2.78 -5.35
N LEU A 38 2.29 2.66 -4.01
CA LEU A 38 2.09 1.38 -3.32
C LEU A 38 0.74 0.73 -3.67
N ILE A 39 -0.35 1.49 -3.51
CA ILE A 39 -1.70 0.97 -3.76
C ILE A 39 -1.91 0.72 -5.26
N TYR A 40 -1.40 1.60 -6.13
CA TYR A 40 -1.51 1.45 -7.58
C TYR A 40 -0.78 0.20 -8.08
N THR A 41 0.43 -0.06 -7.59
CA THR A 41 1.19 -1.28 -7.93
C THR A 41 0.45 -2.53 -7.47
N LEU A 42 -0.23 -2.47 -6.32
CA LEU A 42 -1.09 -3.56 -5.86
C LEU A 42 -2.28 -3.80 -6.79
N GLY A 43 -2.92 -2.75 -7.32
CA GLY A 43 -3.96 -2.91 -8.34
C GLY A 43 -3.44 -3.42 -9.69
N LEU A 44 -2.21 -3.07 -10.08
CA LEU A 44 -1.58 -3.67 -11.27
C LEU A 44 -1.38 -5.18 -11.10
N ILE A 45 -0.94 -5.63 -9.92
CA ILE A 45 -0.86 -7.07 -9.60
C ILE A 45 -2.24 -7.71 -9.71
N TRP A 46 -3.27 -7.10 -9.11
CA TRP A 46 -4.65 -7.59 -9.20
C TRP A 46 -5.12 -7.73 -10.66
N VAL A 47 -4.95 -6.70 -11.48
CA VAL A 47 -5.48 -6.70 -12.85
C VAL A 47 -4.70 -7.66 -13.77
N ASN A 48 -3.37 -7.70 -13.64
CA ASN A 48 -2.50 -8.39 -14.61
C ASN A 48 -2.09 -9.81 -14.20
N CYS A 49 -2.39 -10.24 -12.98
CA CYS A 49 -2.05 -11.58 -12.49
C CYS A 49 -3.33 -12.41 -12.28
N PRO A 50 -3.70 -13.31 -13.22
CA PRO A 50 -4.94 -14.08 -13.16
C PRO A 50 -5.13 -14.87 -11.85
N HIS A 51 -4.06 -15.48 -11.34
CA HIS A 51 -4.08 -16.21 -10.06
C HIS A 51 -4.45 -15.34 -8.85
N PHE A 52 -4.24 -14.02 -8.92
CA PHE A 52 -4.63 -13.09 -7.88
C PHE A 52 -6.07 -12.62 -8.08
N ASN A 53 -6.54 -12.42 -9.31
CA ASN A 53 -7.91 -11.98 -9.57
C ASN A 53 -8.98 -13.09 -9.46
N GLU A 54 -8.56 -14.35 -9.51
CA GLU A 54 -9.42 -15.52 -9.29
C GLU A 54 -9.62 -15.80 -7.79
N ASN A 55 -8.61 -15.53 -6.96
CA ASN A 55 -8.70 -15.64 -5.50
C ASN A 55 -8.34 -14.32 -4.79
N ASN A 56 -9.37 -13.63 -4.29
CA ASN A 56 -9.23 -12.38 -3.52
C ASN A 56 -8.33 -12.52 -2.28
N GLU A 57 -8.17 -13.72 -1.71
CA GLU A 57 -7.41 -13.92 -0.47
C GLU A 57 -5.94 -13.51 -0.63
N HIS A 58 -5.30 -13.81 -1.76
CA HIS A 58 -3.89 -13.51 -1.97
C HIS A 58 -3.63 -12.00 -2.06
N ILE A 59 -4.46 -11.27 -2.81
CA ILE A 59 -4.33 -9.80 -2.90
C ILE A 59 -4.66 -9.15 -1.55
N CYS A 60 -5.63 -9.71 -0.81
CA CYS A 60 -5.97 -9.23 0.52
C CYS A 60 -4.87 -9.47 1.53
N HIS A 61 -4.17 -10.60 1.44
CA HIS A 61 -3.01 -10.85 2.24
C HIS A 61 -1.93 -9.80 2.00
N ILE A 62 -1.61 -9.47 0.74
CA ILE A 62 -0.62 -8.43 0.42
C ILE A 62 -1.09 -7.06 0.92
N ALA A 63 -2.36 -6.69 0.75
CA ALA A 63 -2.91 -5.45 1.28
C ALA A 63 -2.82 -5.36 2.81
N ASN A 64 -3.03 -6.49 3.50
CA ASN A 64 -2.86 -6.60 4.95
C ASN A 64 -1.39 -6.44 5.37
N LEU A 65 -0.45 -7.01 4.61
CA LEU A 65 0.99 -6.80 4.85
C LEU A 65 1.37 -5.32 4.70
N LEU A 66 0.85 -4.64 3.67
CA LEU A 66 1.04 -3.19 3.54
C LEU A 66 0.42 -2.42 4.70
N LYS A 67 -0.80 -2.77 5.14
CA LYS A 67 -1.42 -2.17 6.34
C LYS A 67 -0.54 -2.33 7.58
N ASN A 68 0.00 -3.53 7.81
CA ASN A 68 0.88 -3.80 8.95
C ASN A 68 2.18 -2.99 8.87
N MET A 69 2.76 -2.85 7.67
CA MET A 69 3.93 -2.00 7.45
C MET A 69 3.63 -0.53 7.78
N ILE A 70 2.51 0.01 7.30
CA ILE A 70 2.08 1.39 7.63
C ILE A 70 1.96 1.59 9.14
N ILE A 71 1.35 0.63 9.84
CA ILE A 71 1.23 0.69 11.31
C ILE A 71 2.61 0.67 11.96
N ALA A 72 3.48 -0.25 11.57
CA ALA A 72 4.82 -0.39 12.13
C ALA A 72 5.68 0.86 11.93
N GLU A 73 5.70 1.42 10.72
CA GLU A 73 6.45 2.65 10.42
C GLU A 73 5.87 3.86 11.15
N SER A 74 4.54 3.96 11.27
CA SER A 74 3.91 5.03 12.05
C SER A 74 4.23 4.95 13.54
N TYR A 75 4.28 3.73 14.10
CA TYR A 75 4.64 3.51 15.49
C TYR A 75 6.10 3.86 15.75
N ARG A 76 7.00 3.47 14.83
CA ARG A 76 8.42 3.83 14.89
C ARG A 76 8.64 5.34 14.76
N ALA A 77 7.90 6.01 13.89
CA ALA A 77 8.00 7.45 13.72
C ALA A 77 7.55 8.20 14.98
N ILE A 78 6.42 7.79 15.58
CA ILE A 78 5.93 8.41 16.82
C ILE A 78 6.86 8.12 18.00
N ASP A 79 7.41 6.90 18.07
CA ASP A 79 8.18 6.35 19.20
C ASP A 79 7.57 6.72 20.57
N PRO A 80 6.54 5.97 21.02
CA PRO A 80 5.82 6.29 22.25
C PRO A 80 6.70 6.35 23.50
N GLY A 81 7.88 5.69 23.49
CA GLY A 81 8.79 5.67 24.63
C GLY A 81 9.43 7.04 24.87
N ILE A 82 9.78 7.76 23.79
CA ILE A 82 10.42 9.09 23.85
C ILE A 82 9.44 10.23 23.62
N LEU A 83 8.23 9.94 23.12
CA LEU A 83 7.21 10.94 22.79
C LEU A 83 6.92 11.93 23.94
N PHE A 84 6.90 11.42 25.18
CA PHE A 84 6.62 12.22 26.37
C PHE A 84 7.89 12.77 27.06
N GLN A 85 9.07 12.48 26.51
CA GLN A 85 10.36 12.90 27.06
C GLN A 85 10.95 14.13 26.34
N GLY A 86 10.46 14.44 25.14
CA GLY A 86 10.88 15.62 24.35
C GLY A 86 9.94 16.83 24.48
N ASP A 87 10.27 17.91 23.78
CA ASP A 87 9.43 19.11 23.74
C ASP A 87 8.09 18.82 23.04
N VAL A 88 7.00 19.29 23.65
CA VAL A 88 5.64 19.17 23.10
C VAL A 88 5.54 19.89 21.76
N ASP A 89 6.23 21.03 21.60
CA ASP A 89 6.18 21.84 20.38
C ASP A 89 6.86 21.13 19.20
N ASP A 90 7.82 20.23 19.46
CA ASP A 90 8.49 19.40 18.45
C ASP A 90 7.72 18.09 18.18
N ASN A 91 7.19 17.46 19.24
CA ASN A 91 6.57 16.13 19.14
C ASN A 91 5.12 16.17 18.65
N MET A 92 4.35 17.20 19.00
CA MET A 92 2.94 17.32 18.60
C MET A 92 2.74 17.44 17.08
N PRO A 93 3.54 18.23 16.33
CA PRO A 93 3.47 18.26 14.86
C PRO A 93 3.74 16.89 14.23
N LYS A 94 4.73 16.16 14.74
CA LYS A 94 5.10 14.81 14.27
C LYS A 94 3.95 13.82 14.38
N VAL A 95 3.30 13.77 15.55
CA VAL A 95 2.12 12.92 15.77
C VAL A 95 0.97 13.31 14.85
N LYS A 96 0.69 14.61 14.72
CA LYS A 96 -0.38 15.10 13.81
C LYS A 96 -0.12 14.68 12.37
N GLN A 97 1.13 14.77 11.91
CA GLN A 97 1.51 14.36 10.56
C GLN A 97 1.38 12.85 10.37
N CYS A 98 1.80 12.04 11.34
CA CYS A 98 1.60 10.59 11.29
C CYS A 98 0.10 10.21 11.21
N VAL A 99 -0.74 10.83 12.03
CA VAL A 99 -2.20 10.61 12.02
C VAL A 99 -2.82 11.03 10.69
N LYS A 100 -2.37 12.17 10.12
CA LYS A 100 -2.80 12.64 8.80
C LYS A 100 -2.46 11.59 7.73
N ASN A 101 -1.22 11.09 7.73
CA ASN A 101 -0.74 10.10 6.77
C ASN A 101 -1.53 8.78 6.86
N ILE A 102 -1.78 8.25 8.06
CA ILE A 102 -2.60 7.04 8.26
C ILE A 102 -4.02 7.24 7.71
N LYS A 103 -4.66 8.38 8.02
CA LYS A 103 -6.01 8.71 7.53
C LYS A 103 -6.03 8.82 6.01
N TYR A 104 -4.99 9.42 5.42
CA TYR A 104 -4.87 9.57 3.98
C TYR A 104 -4.70 8.23 3.29
N TYR A 105 -3.81 7.36 3.77
CA TYR A 105 -3.66 5.98 3.28
C TYR A 105 -5.00 5.22 3.30
N ARG A 106 -5.73 5.27 4.44
CA ARG A 106 -7.04 4.61 4.58
C ARG A 106 -8.05 5.13 3.55
N LYS A 107 -8.09 6.46 3.34
CA LYS A 107 -8.97 7.10 2.36
C LYS A 107 -8.60 6.72 0.92
N MET A 108 -7.32 6.58 0.61
CA MET A 108 -6.89 6.16 -0.71
C MET A 108 -7.24 4.70 -0.99
N LEU A 109 -6.99 3.82 -0.02
CA LEU A 109 -7.31 2.40 -0.16
C LEU A 109 -8.83 2.19 -0.37
N SER A 110 -9.69 2.93 0.35
CA SER A 110 -11.14 2.84 0.15
C SER A 110 -11.61 3.38 -1.20
N LYS A 111 -10.95 4.43 -1.72
CA LYS A 111 -11.22 4.99 -3.05
C LYS A 111 -10.58 4.21 -4.19
N PHE A 112 -9.68 3.29 -3.89
CA PHE A 112 -8.96 2.57 -4.93
C PHE A 112 -9.89 1.63 -5.71
N ASN A 113 -10.79 0.93 -5.02
CA ASN A 113 -11.74 -0.01 -5.62
C ASN A 113 -12.60 0.58 -6.76
N PRO A 114 -13.23 1.77 -6.63
CA PRO A 114 -13.94 2.38 -7.75
C PRO A 114 -13.01 2.86 -8.88
N THR A 115 -11.76 3.19 -8.56
CA THR A 115 -10.76 3.68 -9.55
C THR A 115 -10.12 2.55 -10.34
N LEU A 116 -10.08 1.32 -9.80
CA LEU A 116 -9.55 0.12 -10.45
C LEU A 116 -10.15 -0.12 -11.84
N ARG A 117 -11.41 0.28 -12.08
CA ARG A 117 -12.08 0.15 -13.38
C ARG A 117 -11.27 0.78 -14.52
N SER A 118 -10.55 1.87 -14.24
CA SER A 118 -9.72 2.57 -15.23
C SER A 118 -8.39 1.88 -15.55
N ILE A 119 -8.01 0.86 -14.77
CA ILE A 119 -6.73 0.14 -14.89
C ILE A 119 -6.91 -1.17 -15.69
N PHE A 120 -8.15 -1.65 -15.86
CA PHE A 120 -8.42 -2.84 -16.66
C PHE A 120 -8.09 -2.58 -18.14
N PRO A 121 -7.43 -3.53 -18.83
CA PRO A 121 -7.25 -3.47 -20.28
C PRO A 121 -8.60 -3.34 -21.00
N GLU A 122 -8.59 -2.66 -22.14
CA GLU A 122 -9.80 -2.48 -22.95
C GLU A 122 -10.39 -3.85 -23.35
N GLY A 123 -11.68 -4.05 -23.06
CA GLY A 123 -12.38 -5.32 -23.30
C GLY A 123 -12.21 -6.41 -22.24
N ALA A 124 -11.45 -6.17 -21.15
CA ALA A 124 -11.32 -7.12 -20.05
C ALA A 124 -12.54 -7.11 -19.12
N GLU A 125 -12.91 -8.26 -18.56
CA GLU A 125 -13.95 -8.36 -17.54
C GLU A 125 -13.49 -7.67 -16.25
N VAL A 126 -14.24 -6.65 -15.82
CA VAL A 126 -13.93 -5.88 -14.62
C VAL A 126 -14.31 -6.66 -13.37
N LYS A 127 -13.31 -7.15 -12.65
CA LYS A 127 -13.49 -7.84 -11.36
C LYS A 127 -13.36 -6.86 -10.19
N VAL A 128 -14.38 -6.85 -9.33
CA VAL A 128 -14.38 -6.02 -8.10
C VAL A 128 -13.43 -6.62 -7.09
N TRP A 129 -12.50 -5.81 -6.60
CA TRP A 129 -11.63 -6.20 -5.50
C TRP A 129 -12.47 -6.24 -4.20
N ARG A 130 -12.65 -7.44 -3.62
CA ARG A 130 -13.36 -7.64 -2.36
C ARG A 130 -12.40 -8.02 -1.24
N CYS A 131 -11.63 -7.07 -0.72
CA CYS A 131 -11.13 -7.18 0.65
C CYS A 131 -12.14 -6.56 1.60
N ASN A 132 -12.59 -7.34 2.57
CA ASN A 132 -13.20 -6.73 3.74
C ASN A 132 -12.11 -5.91 4.47
N PRO A 133 -12.40 -4.64 4.83
CA PRO A 133 -11.45 -3.77 5.52
C PRO A 133 -10.93 -4.36 6.83
#